data_AF-A0A374WV79-F1
#
_entry.id   AF-A0A374WV79-F1
#
_cell.length_a   1.000
_cell.length_b   1.000
_cell.length_c   1.000
_cell.angle_alpha   90.00
_cell.angle_beta   90.00
_cell.angle_gamma   90.00
#
_symmetry.space_group_name_H-M   'P 1'
#
loop_
_entity.id
_entity.type
_entity.pdbx_description
1 polymer ?
#
loop_
_entity_poly.entity_id
_entity_poly.type
_entity_poly.pdbx_seq_one_letter_code
_entity_poly.pdbx_strand_id
1 'polypeptide(L)'
;MIRLYKEYIDLGYIFCLPEQIKLNSSVLATYKCALKVCIDRALLKAVPASLFLEKGLLAIDDNGVPLTLLDQDLSQKLVIIEDLNLFFALQKEELILNNYVWLEVLSNLPKNRKWTF
;
A
#
# COMPACT_ATOMS: atom_id res chain seq x y z
N MET A 1 8.54 10.46 -2.56
CA MET A 1 7.73 11.43 -3.33
C MET A 1 6.28 11.30 -2.86
N ILE A 2 5.58 12.42 -2.62
CA ILE A 2 4.19 12.39 -2.14
C ILE A 2 3.26 12.92 -3.24
N ARG A 3 2.22 12.16 -3.58
CA ARG A 3 1.18 12.48 -4.57
C ARG A 3 -0.15 11.85 -4.18
N LEU A 4 -1.24 12.15 -4.88
CA LEU A 4 -2.51 11.47 -4.63
C LEU A 4 -2.43 10.01 -5.10
N TYR A 5 -3.09 9.11 -4.38
CA TYR A 5 -3.13 7.69 -4.75
C TYR A 5 -3.65 7.50 -6.18
N LYS A 6 -4.75 8.18 -6.52
CA LYS A 6 -5.35 8.13 -7.87
C LYS A 6 -4.40 8.57 -8.98
N GLU A 7 -3.48 9.50 -8.72
CA GLU A 7 -2.55 9.98 -9.74
C GLU A 7 -1.54 8.89 -10.13
N TYR A 8 -1.18 8.00 -9.20
CA TYR A 8 -0.36 6.83 -9.53
C TYR A 8 -1.13 5.82 -10.38
N ILE A 9 -2.41 5.61 -10.10
CA ILE A 9 -3.28 4.77 -10.94
C ILE A 9 -3.37 5.34 -12.36
N ASP A 10 -3.58 6.65 -12.49
CA ASP A 10 -3.64 7.34 -13.79
C ASP A 10 -2.31 7.24 -14.58
N LEU A 11 -1.19 7.11 -13.87
CA LEU A 11 0.15 6.88 -14.44
C LEU A 11 0.44 5.40 -14.77
N GLY A 12 -0.49 4.49 -14.50
CA GLY A 12 -0.38 3.06 -14.81
C GLY A 12 0.36 2.24 -13.75
N TYR A 13 0.53 2.77 -12.53
CA TYR A 13 1.12 2.00 -11.43
C TYR A 13 0.16 0.94 -10.89
N ILE A 14 0.72 -0.21 -10.55
CA ILE A 14 0.03 -1.35 -9.94
C ILE A 14 0.38 -1.39 -8.46
N PHE A 15 -0.63 -1.48 -7.60
CA PHE A 15 -0.44 -1.57 -6.16
C PHE A 15 -0.46 -3.01 -5.69
N CYS A 16 0.66 -3.44 -5.13
CA CYS A 16 0.91 -4.76 -4.62
C CYS A 16 0.89 -4.76 -3.09
N LEU A 17 0.82 -5.95 -2.51
CA LEU A 17 0.78 -6.15 -1.07
C LEU A 17 1.86 -7.14 -0.62
N PRO A 18 2.32 -7.07 0.63
CA PRO A 18 3.10 -8.14 1.23
C PRO A 18 2.31 -9.46 1.17
N GLU A 19 2.99 -10.58 0.95
CA GLU A 19 2.34 -11.89 0.80
C GLU A 19 1.61 -12.32 2.08
N GLN A 20 2.18 -12.02 3.25
CA GLN A 20 1.58 -12.31 4.54
C GLN A 20 1.14 -10.99 5.17
N ILE A 21 -0.16 -10.83 5.40
CA ILE A 21 -0.73 -9.62 6.02
C ILE A 21 -1.48 -10.01 7.29
N LYS A 22 -1.22 -9.28 8.37
CA LYS A 22 -1.90 -9.41 9.64
C LYS A 22 -2.71 -8.15 9.95
N LEU A 23 -4.00 -8.23 9.61
CA LEU A 23 -4.95 -7.18 9.96
C LEU A 23 -5.37 -7.27 11.43
N ASN A 24 -5.48 -6.10 12.05
CA ASN A 24 -6.07 -5.94 13.38
C ASN A 24 -7.52 -5.51 13.21
N SER A 25 -8.46 -6.42 13.51
CA SER A 25 -9.90 -6.20 13.33
C SER A 25 -10.43 -4.98 14.10
N SER A 26 -9.93 -4.75 15.32
CA SER A 26 -10.32 -3.59 16.13
C SER A 26 -9.84 -2.28 15.52
N VAL A 27 -8.60 -2.21 15.04
CA VAL A 27 -8.06 -1.03 14.36
C VAL A 27 -8.79 -0.78 13.03
N LEU A 28 -9.02 -1.84 12.26
CA LEU A 28 -9.78 -1.78 11.01
C LEU A 28 -11.19 -1.22 11.25
N ALA A 29 -11.91 -1.68 12.28
CA ALA A 29 -13.23 -1.17 12.65
C ALA A 29 -13.18 0.31 13.03
N THR A 30 -12.17 0.72 13.81
CA THR A 30 -11.96 2.13 14.17
C THR A 30 -11.75 3.00 12.93
N TYR A 31 -10.91 2.57 11.98
CA TYR A 31 -10.72 3.31 10.73
C TYR A 31 -12.00 3.40 9.91
N LYS A 32 -12.74 2.30 9.74
CA LYS A 32 -14.03 2.33 9.03
C LYS A 32 -15.01 3.34 9.64
N CYS A 33 -15.10 3.40 10.98
CA CYS A 33 -15.95 4.38 11.65
C CYS A 33 -15.45 5.80 11.45
N ALA A 34 -14.14 6.05 11.60
CA ALA A 34 -13.56 7.38 11.44
C ALA A 34 -13.75 7.91 10.01
N LEU A 35 -13.52 7.07 8.99
CA LEU A 35 -13.63 7.42 7.58
C LEU A 35 -15.05 7.83 7.17
N LYS A 36 -16.09 7.33 7.83
CA LYS A 36 -17.49 7.73 7.60
C LYS A 36 -17.83 9.12 8.12
N VAL A 37 -17.08 9.61 9.10
CA VAL A 37 -17.37 10.86 9.80
C VAL A 37 -16.50 11.99 9.26
N CYS A 38 -15.21 11.75 9.06
CA CYS A 38 -14.28 12.74 8.54
C CYS A 38 -13.16 12.08 7.76
N ILE A 39 -12.92 12.53 6.53
CA ILE A 39 -11.73 12.19 5.77
C ILE A 39 -11.05 13.48 5.27
N ASP A 40 -10.20 14.06 6.11
CA ASP A 40 -9.43 15.25 5.73
C ASP A 40 -8.14 14.86 4.99
N ARG A 41 -7.45 13.83 5.49
CA ARG A 41 -6.22 13.32 4.89
C ARG A 41 -5.91 11.90 5.36
N ALA A 42 -5.86 10.95 4.44
CA ALA A 42 -5.30 9.63 4.66
C ALA A 42 -3.94 9.54 3.96
N LEU A 43 -2.89 9.09 4.66
CA LEU A 43 -1.56 8.93 4.08
C LEU A 43 -1.16 7.46 4.13
N LEU A 44 -0.89 6.89 2.96
CA LEU A 44 -0.34 5.56 2.77
C LEU A 44 1.14 5.66 2.40
N LYS A 45 1.88 4.57 2.64
CA LYS A 45 3.27 4.47 2.20
C LYS A 45 3.49 3.24 1.37
N ALA A 46 4.24 3.42 0.28
CA ALA A 46 4.68 2.35 -0.58
C ALA A 46 6.19 2.41 -0.84
N VAL A 47 6.72 1.31 -1.33
CA VAL A 47 8.06 1.23 -1.92
C VAL A 47 7.98 0.57 -3.30
N PRO A 48 8.95 0.82 -4.19
CA PRO A 48 9.10 0.04 -5.41
C PRO A 48 9.18 -1.46 -5.10
N ALA A 49 8.48 -2.28 -5.88
CA ALA A 49 8.46 -3.73 -5.69
C ALA A 49 9.86 -4.35 -5.83
N SER A 50 10.69 -3.85 -6.75
CA SER A 50 12.09 -4.28 -6.89
C SER A 50 12.85 -4.14 -5.58
N LEU A 51 12.76 -2.97 -4.93
CA LEU A 51 13.43 -2.72 -3.66
C LEU A 51 12.90 -3.61 -2.54
N PHE A 52 11.60 -3.91 -2.53
CA PHE A 52 10.98 -4.79 -1.55
C PHE A 52 11.51 -6.23 -1.68
N LEU A 53 11.55 -6.76 -2.91
CA LEU A 53 12.03 -8.11 -3.22
C LEU A 53 13.54 -8.26 -3.01
N GLU A 54 14.34 -7.22 -3.33
CA GLU A 54 15.78 -7.19 -3.07
C GLU A 54 16.13 -7.29 -1.57
N LYS A 55 15.19 -6.95 -0.68
CA LYS A 55 15.33 -7.18 0.77
C LYS A 55 14.92 -8.59 1.22
N GLY A 56 14.59 -9.47 0.28
CA GLY A 56 14.14 -10.84 0.55
C GLY A 56 12.72 -10.92 1.12
N LEU A 57 11.93 -9.85 0.96
CA LEU A 57 10.52 -9.84 1.37
C LEU A 57 9.64 -10.30 0.20
N LEU A 58 8.54 -10.98 0.49
CA LEU A 58 7.63 -11.53 -0.51
C LEU A 58 6.40 -10.65 -0.66
N ALA A 59 6.01 -10.39 -1.90
CA ALA A 59 4.84 -9.59 -2.25
C ALA A 59 3.99 -10.30 -3.29
N ILE A 60 2.71 -9.98 -3.31
CA ILE A 60 1.70 -10.43 -4.27
C ILE A 60 1.09 -9.23 -4.99
N ASP A 61 0.70 -9.42 -6.24
CA ASP A 61 -0.01 -8.38 -7.00
C ASP A 61 -1.49 -8.29 -6.58
N ASP A 62 -2.24 -7.45 -7.29
CA ASP A 62 -3.67 -7.25 -7.06
C ASP A 62 -4.53 -8.49 -7.37
N ASN A 63 -3.99 -9.46 -8.09
CA ASN A 63 -4.62 -10.75 -8.38
C ASN A 63 -4.17 -11.87 -7.42
N GLY A 64 -3.28 -11.57 -6.49
CA GLY A 64 -2.72 -12.55 -5.55
C GLY A 64 -1.59 -13.39 -6.13
N VAL A 65 -1.02 -13.01 -7.28
CA VAL A 65 0.12 -13.70 -7.88
C VAL A 65 1.41 -13.22 -7.23
N PRO A 66 2.30 -14.12 -6.76
CA PRO A 66 3.59 -13.73 -6.22
C PRO A 66 4.45 -12.97 -7.23
N LEU A 67 5.00 -11.84 -6.82
CA LEU A 67 5.93 -11.07 -7.64
C LEU A 67 7.30 -11.73 -7.68
N THR A 68 7.98 -11.54 -8.81
CA THR A 68 9.39 -11.92 -8.96
C THR A 68 10.23 -10.75 -9.47
N LEU A 69 11.55 -10.80 -9.24
CA LEU A 69 12.48 -9.85 -9.84
C LEU A 69 12.55 -9.93 -11.37
N LEU A 70 11.91 -10.94 -11.98
CA LEU A 70 11.86 -11.17 -13.42
C LEU A 70 10.59 -10.59 -14.08
N ASP A 71 9.67 -10.05 -13.29
CA ASP A 71 8.43 -9.44 -13.79
C ASP A 71 8.77 -8.24 -14.71
N GLN A 72 8.24 -8.24 -15.93
CA GLN A 72 8.55 -7.20 -16.92
C GLN A 72 8.06 -5.80 -16.51
N ASP A 73 6.97 -5.76 -15.76
CA ASP A 73 6.28 -4.56 -15.29
C ASP A 73 6.68 -4.18 -13.86
N LEU A 74 7.71 -4.81 -13.28
CA LEU A 74 8.14 -4.57 -11.89
C LEU A 74 8.43 -3.10 -11.57
N SER A 75 8.89 -2.33 -12.56
CA SER A 75 9.14 -0.89 -12.43
C SER A 75 7.88 -0.04 -12.18
N GLN A 76 6.71 -0.58 -12.52
CA GLN A 76 5.40 0.03 -12.30
C GLN A 76 4.68 -0.56 -11.07
N LYS A 77 5.30 -1.50 -10.35
CA LYS A 77 4.71 -2.12 -9.15
C LYS A 77 5.17 -1.42 -7.88
N LEU A 78 4.21 -1.04 -7.04
CA LEU A 78 4.42 -0.41 -5.75
C LEU A 78 3.83 -1.28 -4.63
N VAL A 79 4.64 -1.67 -3.66
CA VAL A 79 4.16 -2.46 -2.51
C VAL A 79 3.73 -1.52 -1.39
N ILE A 80 2.48 -1.59 -0.95
CA ILE A 80 2.00 -0.87 0.24
C ILE A 80 2.63 -1.52 1.47
N ILE A 81 3.35 -0.74 2.29
CA ILE A 81 4.13 -1.26 3.42
C ILE A 81 3.67 -0.74 4.77
N GLU A 82 2.97 0.39 4.82
CA GLU A 82 2.51 0.96 6.08
C GLU A 82 1.08 1.47 6.05
N ASP A 83 0.50 1.24 7.24
CA ASP A 83 -0.89 1.07 7.61
C ASP A 83 -1.79 0.29 6.64
N LEU A 84 -1.55 -1.01 6.55
CA LEU A 84 -2.42 -1.94 5.83
C LEU A 84 -3.86 -1.93 6.37
N ASN A 85 -4.08 -1.73 7.68
CA ASN A 85 -5.45 -1.64 8.20
C ASN A 85 -6.18 -0.42 7.61
N LEU A 86 -5.50 0.73 7.52
CA LEU A 86 -6.06 1.91 6.87
C LEU A 86 -6.28 1.66 5.38
N PHE A 87 -5.32 1.06 4.66
CA PHE A 87 -5.48 0.72 3.24
C PHE A 87 -6.74 -0.13 2.99
N PHE A 88 -6.89 -1.23 3.74
CA PHE A 88 -8.07 -2.09 3.63
C PHE A 88 -9.37 -1.40 4.07
N ALA A 89 -9.31 -0.49 5.05
CA ALA A 89 -10.48 0.31 5.43
C ALA A 89 -10.91 1.24 4.28
N LEU A 90 -9.96 1.94 3.66
CA LEU A 90 -10.19 2.82 2.52
C LEU A 90 -10.77 2.06 1.32
N GLN A 91 -10.28 0.85 1.04
CA GLN A 91 -10.84 0.00 -0.01
C GLN A 91 -12.28 -0.43 0.31
N LYS A 92 -12.54 -0.90 1.53
CA LYS A 92 -13.88 -1.40 1.94
C LYS A 92 -14.95 -0.32 2.00
N GLU A 93 -14.57 0.91 2.30
CA GLU A 93 -15.48 2.06 2.30
C GLU A 93 -15.50 2.76 0.93
N GLU A 94 -14.84 2.21 -0.11
CA GLU A 94 -14.79 2.75 -1.48
C GLU A 94 -14.17 4.16 -1.57
N LEU A 95 -13.30 4.50 -0.62
CA LEU A 95 -12.66 5.82 -0.50
C LEU A 95 -11.23 5.86 -1.05
N ILE A 96 -10.65 4.73 -1.45
CA ILE A 96 -9.24 4.64 -1.84
C ILE A 96 -8.86 5.56 -3.03
N LEU A 97 -9.80 5.86 -3.93
CA LEU A 97 -9.60 6.76 -5.07
C LEU A 97 -9.98 8.23 -4.78
N ASN A 98 -10.35 8.54 -3.54
CA ASN A 98 -10.76 9.89 -3.17
C ASN A 98 -9.56 10.85 -3.16
N ASN A 99 -9.82 12.15 -3.35
CA ASN A 99 -8.83 13.23 -3.38
C ASN A 99 -8.15 13.49 -2.02
N TYR A 100 -8.52 12.75 -0.99
CA TYR A 100 -7.94 12.84 0.35
C TYR A 100 -6.97 11.70 0.65
N VAL A 101 -6.79 10.74 -0.27
CA VAL A 101 -5.84 9.64 -0.12
C VAL A 101 -4.53 10.00 -0.81
N TRP A 102 -3.51 10.19 0.01
CA TRP A 102 -2.15 10.50 -0.41
C TRP A 102 -1.28 9.25 -0.29
N LEU A 103 -0.35 9.11 -1.22
CA LEU A 103 0.66 8.08 -1.21
C LEU A 103 2.05 8.70 -1.17
N GLU A 104 2.83 8.30 -0.18
CA GLU A 104 4.26 8.52 -0.13
C GLU A 104 5.02 7.29 -0.65
N VAL A 105 5.72 7.45 -1.77
CA VAL A 105 6.65 6.44 -2.27
C VAL A 105 8.03 6.69 -1.65
N LEU A 106 8.50 5.73 -0.85
CA LEU A 106 9.81 5.76 -0.20
C LEU A 106 10.87 5.18 -1.13
N SER A 107 12.05 5.79 -1.15
CA SER A 107 13.21 5.30 -1.90
C SER A 107 13.97 4.18 -1.17
N ASN A 108 13.60 3.88 0.07
CA ASN A 108 14.17 2.80 0.88
C ASN A 108 13.16 2.30 1.92
N LEU A 109 13.29 1.04 2.30
CA LEU A 109 12.61 0.48 3.47
C LEU A 109 13.21 1.06 4.76
N PRO A 110 12.41 1.61 5.68
CA PRO A 110 12.86 2.02 7.01
C PRO A 110 13.72 0.96 7.72
N LYS A 111 14.98 1.30 8.03
CA LYS A 111 16.03 0.36 8.50
C LYS A 111 15.85 -0.12 9.95
N ASN A 112 15.15 0.63 10.79
CA ASN A 112 15.01 0.34 12.22
C ASN A 112 13.73 -0.43 12.57
N ARG A 113 13.12 -1.10 11.59
CA ARG A 113 11.84 -1.80 11.76
C ARG A 113 11.98 -3.25 11.33
N LYS A 114 11.57 -4.17 12.21
CA LYS A 114 11.25 -5.53 11.76
C LYS A 114 9.91 -5.47 11.03
N TRP A 115 9.93 -5.84 9.76
CA TRP A 115 8.75 -5.87 8.93
C TRP A 115 7.94 -7.11 9.26
N THR A 116 6.85 -6.91 9.98
CA THR A 116 5.75 -7.87 10.14
C THR A 116 4.53 -7.19 9.55
N PHE A 117 4.01 -7.75 8.47
CA PHE A 117 2.90 -7.19 7.73
C PHE A 117 1.58 -7.83 8.16
#